data_AF-A0A8B4S1A6-F1
#
_entry.id   AF-A0A8B4S1A6-F1
#
_cell.length_a   1.000
_cell.length_b   1.000
_cell.length_c   1.000
_cell.angle_alpha   90.00
_cell.angle_beta   90.00
_cell.angle_gamma   90.00
#
_symmetry.space_group_name_H-M   'P 1'
#
loop_
_entity.id
_entity.type
_entity.pdbx_description
1 polymer ?
#
loop_
_entity_poly.entity_id
_entity_poly.type
_entity_poly.pdbx_seq_one_letter_code
_entity_poly.pdbx_strand_id
1 'polypeptide(L)'
;MHENHQGLPLPLPLPVRGHRPPGKGLRSLLVPGLLAAASVGIGGSAGAARPLPASTLQSEGKAASLLSVREPLSGRLAPGQTLNLQLEAPAGAVVRGNLQALGVVLDVQTPDGRHLRRLSQGAGVDHAFTWQSRGKAKERLVLRAENAQPYASTASGMSVAQGGHSDAPTHAAPSPGAYELTITQVLAPLAAGHGPAAEIEPEPLRSPRLKALQERLAQGGDSRSFWQEMERQGTPLIEPWDAEHQLVSFVWRGAGQSVRLFGSPSGNHEPLQRLGSSDVWWASFVMPRDARLSYGFAPDVPQVSADAMIQRRSILSTLQRDPLNRQSWGRSADLQAVQDRYDGRSVLTLAKAPPQPWSQSRASVATGQLQRHWLGSQALGNGRDIWIYKPQGWQQADAAGRSLLVLFDAQAYLRQVPTPAIIDNLMADGLLPATAVVLVANGQGDARSRELPPNPVFADFMGKQLMPWLKAQGIAAGPERTVIAGSSYGGLASSYVALRYPQWFGNVLSLSGSYWWAPKGEPPNWLARQYEQAPQLPIRFYFDAGLYEGARGGQAGIRETSQELGDVLRAKGNKVVQRVHSTGHDYVHWQGSLACGLLALMGREPSTKGLKEQVEQACGL
;
A
#
# COMPACT_ATOMS: atom_id res chain seq x y z
N MET A 1 2.37 0.62 -1.39
CA MET A 1 3.24 -0.34 -0.68
C MET A 1 2.98 -1.71 -1.25
N HIS A 2 3.98 -2.37 -1.83
CA HIS A 2 3.92 -3.82 -2.04
C HIS A 2 4.95 -4.45 -1.13
N GLU A 3 4.49 -5.38 -0.32
CA GLU A 3 5.20 -5.92 0.82
C GLU A 3 6.31 -6.89 0.46
N ASN A 4 7.15 -7.10 1.47
CA ASN A 4 8.11 -8.18 1.59
C ASN A 4 7.45 -9.54 1.35
N HIS A 5 7.52 -10.07 0.14
CA HIS A 5 7.65 -11.52 -0.04
C HIS A 5 9.06 -11.89 0.44
N GLN A 6 9.23 -12.14 1.75
CA GLN A 6 10.45 -12.80 2.22
C GLN A 6 10.36 -14.28 1.83
N GLY A 7 11.03 -14.65 0.75
CA GLY A 7 11.33 -16.04 0.41
C GLY A 7 12.81 -16.30 0.63
N LEU A 8 13.13 -17.18 1.58
CA LEU A 8 14.46 -17.75 1.83
C LEU A 8 14.92 -18.61 0.61
N PRO A 9 16.22 -18.98 0.52
CA PRO A 9 16.86 -19.31 -0.77
C PRO A 9 16.35 -20.62 -1.40
N LEU A 10 16.42 -20.66 -2.73
CA LEU A 10 16.22 -21.87 -3.55
C LEU A 10 17.11 -23.03 -3.05
N PRO A 11 16.63 -24.29 -3.11
CA PRO A 11 17.44 -25.45 -2.76
C PRO A 11 18.57 -25.63 -3.77
N LEU A 12 19.81 -25.72 -3.28
CA LEU A 12 20.95 -26.22 -4.06
C LEU A 12 20.69 -27.68 -4.45
N PRO A 13 21.17 -28.13 -5.63
CA PRO A 13 20.93 -29.48 -6.11
C PRO A 13 21.64 -30.51 -5.22
N LEU A 14 20.91 -31.58 -4.87
CA LEU A 14 21.44 -32.76 -4.21
C LEU A 14 22.56 -33.39 -5.04
N PRO A 15 23.72 -33.74 -4.45
CA PRO A 15 24.71 -34.53 -5.14
C PRO A 15 24.32 -36.02 -5.12
N VAL A 16 24.54 -36.64 -6.28
CA VAL A 16 24.40 -38.08 -6.56
C VAL A 16 25.30 -38.90 -5.61
N ARG A 17 24.76 -40.03 -5.13
CA ARG A 17 25.47 -41.04 -4.33
C ARG A 17 26.71 -41.59 -5.07
N GLY A 18 27.83 -41.70 -4.36
CA GLY A 18 28.99 -42.49 -4.79
C GLY A 18 30.03 -42.69 -3.69
N HIS A 19 30.06 -43.91 -3.14
CA HIS A 19 31.16 -44.64 -2.48
C HIS A 19 32.19 -43.96 -1.52
N ARG A 20 32.18 -44.42 -0.25
CA ARG A 20 33.35 -44.59 0.65
C ARG A 20 34.22 -45.78 0.18
N PRO A 21 35.49 -46.02 0.63
CA PRO A 21 36.08 -45.82 1.99
C PRO A 21 37.62 -45.46 1.99
N PRO A 22 38.47 -45.80 3.00
CA PRO A 22 38.63 -45.17 4.32
C PRO A 22 40.11 -44.82 4.73
N GLY A 23 40.30 -44.11 5.85
CA GLY A 23 41.39 -44.42 6.81
C GLY A 23 42.25 -43.29 7.42
N LYS A 24 42.28 -43.25 8.78
CA LYS A 24 43.37 -42.88 9.72
C LYS A 24 43.95 -41.44 9.64
N GLY A 25 44.32 -40.70 10.68
CA GLY A 25 44.45 -40.87 12.13
C GLY A 25 45.41 -39.80 12.68
N LEU A 26 45.23 -39.44 13.96
CA LEU A 26 46.22 -38.88 14.93
C LEU A 26 46.64 -37.38 14.96
N ARG A 27 46.42 -36.81 16.17
CA ARG A 27 47.32 -36.07 17.11
C ARG A 27 47.68 -34.58 16.92
N SER A 28 47.15 -33.79 17.88
CA SER A 28 47.85 -33.01 18.94
C SER A 28 49.06 -32.12 18.58
N LEU A 29 48.99 -30.83 18.93
CA LEU A 29 49.96 -30.18 19.85
C LEU A 29 49.48 -28.82 20.41
N LEU A 30 49.81 -28.63 21.70
CA LEU A 30 49.69 -27.48 22.62
C LEU A 30 50.58 -26.27 22.18
N VAL A 31 50.16 -24.98 22.23
CA VAL A 31 50.14 -23.97 23.36
C VAL A 31 51.56 -23.44 23.73
N PRO A 32 51.83 -22.22 24.29
CA PRO A 32 51.29 -20.83 24.21
C PRO A 32 52.38 -19.70 24.20
N GLY A 33 51.96 -18.42 24.33
CA GLY A 33 52.70 -17.33 25.02
C GLY A 33 51.97 -15.97 24.87
N LEU A 34 51.30 -15.40 25.89
CA LEU A 34 51.78 -14.52 26.99
C LEU A 34 52.57 -13.28 26.45
N LEU A 35 52.32 -12.01 26.80
CA LEU A 35 52.04 -11.38 28.10
C LEU A 35 51.58 -9.90 27.96
N ALA A 36 50.69 -9.51 28.89
CA ALA A 36 50.72 -8.30 29.75
C ALA A 36 50.45 -6.90 29.14
N ALA A 37 49.40 -6.16 29.56
CA ALA A 37 49.01 -5.64 30.88
C ALA A 37 49.72 -4.33 31.28
N ALA A 38 48.93 -3.26 31.42
CA ALA A 38 49.07 -2.28 32.51
C ALA A 38 47.81 -1.40 32.59
N SER A 39 47.31 -1.30 33.82
CA SER A 39 46.12 -0.62 34.31
C SER A 39 46.45 0.72 34.98
N VAL A 40 45.42 1.35 35.59
CA VAL A 40 45.36 2.57 36.47
C VAL A 40 44.70 3.74 35.72
N GLY A 41 43.68 4.46 36.20
CA GLY A 41 42.89 4.42 37.44
C GLY A 41 42.38 5.84 37.79
N ILE A 42 41.07 5.95 38.02
CA ILE A 42 40.34 6.90 38.92
C ILE A 42 40.18 8.38 38.49
N GLY A 43 38.94 8.88 38.60
CA GLY A 43 38.64 10.30 38.95
C GLY A 43 37.51 10.94 38.13
N GLY A 44 36.35 11.17 38.76
CA GLY A 44 35.15 11.70 38.10
C GLY A 44 35.08 13.22 37.95
N SER A 45 34.05 13.69 37.23
CA SER A 45 33.30 14.92 37.53
C SER A 45 32.14 15.09 36.55
N ALA A 46 31.01 15.53 37.09
CA ALA A 46 29.82 15.93 36.35
C ALA A 46 30.10 17.16 35.49
N GLY A 47 29.59 17.19 34.26
CA GLY A 47 29.70 18.30 33.32
C GLY A 47 28.38 18.53 32.58
N ALA A 48 27.83 19.71 32.75
CA ALA A 48 26.48 20.13 32.40
C ALA A 48 26.14 20.09 30.90
N ALA A 49 24.84 19.94 30.63
CA ALA A 49 24.22 20.09 29.31
C ALA A 49 24.52 21.48 28.70
N ARG A 50 25.02 21.50 27.46
CA ARG A 50 25.07 22.71 26.62
C ARG A 50 23.78 22.79 25.78
N PRO A 51 23.06 23.92 25.78
CA PRO A 51 21.93 24.12 24.88
C PRO A 51 22.44 24.36 23.45
N LEU A 52 21.80 23.71 22.47
CA LEU A 52 21.99 23.97 21.03
C LEU A 52 21.48 25.37 20.68
N PRO A 53 22.16 26.14 19.81
CA PRO A 53 21.72 27.48 19.46
C PRO A 53 20.52 27.42 18.50
N ALA A 54 19.48 28.16 18.83
CA ALA A 54 18.39 28.47 17.92
C ALA A 54 18.96 29.26 16.72
N SER A 55 18.86 28.69 15.52
CA SER A 55 19.08 29.45 14.29
C SER A 55 17.74 29.76 13.65
N THR A 56 17.34 31.02 13.78
CA THR A 56 16.33 31.69 12.95
C THR A 56 16.87 31.70 11.52
N LEU A 57 16.18 31.03 10.59
CA LEU A 57 16.49 31.10 9.16
C LEU A 57 15.38 31.88 8.44
N GLN A 58 15.69 33.14 8.12
CA GLN A 58 15.00 33.93 7.11
C GLN A 58 15.48 33.56 5.70
N SER A 59 14.64 33.95 4.73
CA SER A 59 14.52 33.51 3.34
C SER A 59 15.55 34.10 2.35
N GLU A 60 15.61 33.43 1.20
CA GLU A 60 16.26 33.78 -0.08
C GLU A 60 17.79 33.62 -0.17
N GLY A 61 18.22 32.65 -0.99
CA GLY A 61 19.59 32.56 -1.50
C GLY A 61 20.55 31.53 -0.87
N LYS A 62 20.13 30.68 0.08
CA LYS A 62 21.03 29.62 0.60
C LYS A 62 21.18 28.44 -0.36
N ALA A 63 22.44 28.02 -0.57
CA ALA A 63 22.79 26.78 -1.26
C ALA A 63 21.98 25.60 -0.67
N ALA A 64 21.49 24.72 -1.55
CA ALA A 64 20.69 23.58 -1.15
C ALA A 64 21.44 22.71 -0.13
N SER A 65 20.77 22.31 0.96
CA SER A 65 21.40 21.45 1.96
C SER A 65 21.64 20.07 1.37
N LEU A 66 22.84 19.52 1.58
CA LEU A 66 23.20 18.20 1.09
C LEU A 66 22.53 17.11 1.94
N LEU A 67 21.86 16.16 1.30
CA LEU A 67 21.29 14.98 1.93
C LEU A 67 22.30 13.84 1.94
N SER A 68 22.59 13.32 3.13
CA SER A 68 23.30 12.07 3.33
C SER A 68 22.36 10.86 3.22
N VAL A 69 22.88 9.73 2.73
CA VAL A 69 22.12 8.48 2.67
C VAL A 69 22.17 7.80 4.06
N ARG A 70 21.01 7.33 4.53
CA ARG A 70 20.76 6.69 5.85
C ARG A 70 20.89 7.61 7.07
N GLU A 71 21.04 8.91 6.87
CA GLU A 71 20.98 9.88 7.97
C GLU A 71 19.63 10.61 7.90
N PRO A 72 18.84 10.62 8.98
CA PRO A 72 17.58 11.35 9.02
C PRO A 72 17.83 12.86 9.04
N LEU A 73 17.13 13.59 8.17
CA LEU A 73 17.03 15.04 8.20
C LEU A 73 15.68 15.43 8.80
N SER A 74 15.71 16.02 10.00
CA SER A 74 14.50 16.44 10.72
C SER A 74 14.47 17.95 10.92
N GLY A 75 13.28 18.53 10.93
CA GLY A 75 13.10 19.97 11.10
C GLY A 75 11.63 20.37 11.16
N ARG A 76 11.39 21.69 11.14
CA ARG A 76 10.05 22.26 11.03
C ARG A 76 10.04 23.38 9.99
N LEU A 77 9.00 23.40 9.15
CA LEU A 77 8.72 24.46 8.19
C LEU A 77 7.48 25.25 8.62
N ALA A 78 7.55 26.57 8.57
CA ALA A 78 6.38 27.44 8.71
C ALA A 78 5.49 27.35 7.44
N PRO A 79 4.17 27.59 7.52
CA PRO A 79 3.30 27.57 6.34
C PRO A 79 3.84 28.44 5.19
N GLY A 80 3.87 27.87 3.98
CA GLY A 80 4.45 28.52 2.79
C GLY A 80 5.97 28.47 2.69
N GLN A 81 6.68 28.10 3.76
CA GLN A 81 8.13 27.94 3.73
C GLN A 81 8.52 26.74 2.87
N THR A 82 9.64 26.90 2.16
CA THR A 82 10.23 25.87 1.31
C THR A 82 11.68 25.62 1.71
N LEU A 83 12.11 24.37 1.68
CA LEU A 83 13.49 23.95 1.89
C LEU A 83 13.97 23.16 0.66
N ASN A 84 15.02 23.69 0.02
CA ASN A 84 15.67 23.06 -1.13
C ASN A 84 16.81 22.16 -0.66
N LEU A 85 16.82 20.93 -1.17
CA LEU A 85 17.73 19.86 -0.79
C LEU A 85 18.40 19.28 -2.03
N GLN A 86 19.68 18.93 -1.89
CA GLN A 86 20.46 18.30 -2.94
C GLN A 86 20.82 16.87 -2.53
N LEU A 87 20.69 15.91 -3.44
CA LEU A 87 21.13 14.54 -3.23
C LEU A 87 22.23 14.19 -4.23
N GLU A 88 23.33 13.61 -3.73
CA GLU A 88 24.36 13.01 -4.57
C GLU A 88 23.88 11.63 -5.06
N ALA A 89 23.20 11.63 -6.20
CA ALA A 89 22.80 10.42 -6.91
C ALA A 89 23.19 10.53 -8.40
N PRO A 90 23.76 9.48 -9.01
CA PRO A 90 24.06 9.48 -10.43
C PRO A 90 22.77 9.41 -11.26
N ALA A 91 22.81 9.92 -12.49
CA ALA A 91 21.67 9.84 -13.40
C ALA A 91 21.30 8.36 -13.65
N GLY A 92 20.00 8.07 -13.60
CA GLY A 92 19.45 6.72 -13.73
C GLY A 92 19.35 5.94 -12.41
N ALA A 93 19.96 6.42 -11.31
CA ALA A 93 19.90 5.73 -10.02
C ALA A 93 18.46 5.61 -9.51
N VAL A 94 18.16 4.46 -8.90
CA VAL A 94 16.91 4.26 -8.16
C VAL A 94 17.13 4.71 -6.74
N VAL A 95 16.43 5.76 -6.33
CA VAL A 95 16.49 6.31 -4.97
C VAL A 95 15.24 5.91 -4.20
N ARG A 96 15.43 5.50 -2.95
CA ARG A 96 14.38 5.13 -2.01
C ARG A 96 14.52 5.95 -0.74
N GLY A 97 13.39 6.29 -0.15
CA GLY A 97 13.37 7.02 1.11
C GLY A 97 12.02 6.95 1.79
N ASN A 98 11.97 7.52 2.99
CA ASN A 98 10.76 7.67 3.79
C ASN A 98 10.63 9.13 4.20
N LEU A 99 9.40 9.63 4.23
CA LEU A 99 9.06 10.93 4.81
C LEU A 99 7.98 10.71 5.85
N GLN A 100 8.30 11.03 7.09
CA GLN A 100 7.31 11.26 8.13
C GLN A 100 7.11 12.76 8.26
N ALA A 101 5.93 13.25 7.88
CA ALA A 101 5.62 14.67 8.03
C ALA A 101 4.12 14.92 8.17
N LEU A 102 3.78 16.04 8.82
CA LEU A 102 2.42 16.56 8.86
C LEU A 102 2.37 17.95 8.21
N GLY A 103 1.67 18.07 7.09
CA GLY A 103 1.52 19.31 6.32
C GLY A 103 2.78 19.71 5.54
N VAL A 104 3.72 18.78 5.29
CA VAL A 104 4.91 19.03 4.47
C VAL A 104 4.97 18.05 3.31
N VAL A 105 4.87 18.58 2.09
CA VAL A 105 5.01 17.78 0.87
C VAL A 105 6.48 17.66 0.47
N LEU A 106 6.81 16.61 -0.27
CA LEU A 106 8.12 16.40 -0.87
C LEU A 106 7.96 16.26 -2.38
N ASP A 107 8.55 17.19 -3.11
CA ASP A 107 8.56 17.25 -4.57
C ASP A 107 10.00 17.13 -5.11
N VAL A 108 10.13 16.61 -6.32
CA VAL A 108 11.34 16.70 -7.15
C VAL A 108 11.09 17.78 -8.19
N GLN A 109 12.03 18.72 -8.31
CA GLN A 109 11.97 19.82 -9.27
C GLN A 109 13.26 19.92 -10.07
N THR A 110 13.22 20.56 -11.23
CA THR A 110 14.42 21.04 -11.91
C THR A 110 15.06 22.20 -11.12
N PRO A 111 16.33 22.56 -11.37
CA PRO A 111 16.99 23.68 -10.70
C PRO A 111 16.26 25.04 -10.88
N ASP A 112 15.61 25.25 -12.02
CA ASP A 112 14.76 26.41 -12.35
C ASP A 112 13.35 26.36 -11.72
N GLY A 113 13.03 25.31 -10.96
CA GLY A 113 11.79 25.22 -10.18
C GLY A 113 10.59 24.56 -10.87
N ARG A 114 10.77 23.98 -12.07
CA ARG A 114 9.70 23.21 -12.72
C ARG A 114 9.48 21.88 -11.99
N HIS A 115 8.23 21.58 -11.68
CA HIS A 115 7.82 20.31 -11.07
C HIS A 115 8.17 19.11 -11.96
N LEU A 116 8.75 18.07 -11.36
CA LEU A 116 9.05 16.79 -12.02
C LEU A 116 8.22 15.64 -11.45
N ARG A 117 8.11 15.53 -10.12
CA ARG A 117 7.37 14.44 -9.45
C ARG A 117 7.07 14.77 -7.99
N ARG A 118 5.86 14.46 -7.53
CA ARG A 118 5.53 14.40 -6.10
C ARG A 118 5.90 13.04 -5.51
N LEU A 119 6.69 13.06 -4.44
CA LEU A 119 7.11 11.85 -3.70
C LEU A 119 6.26 11.60 -2.46
N SER A 120 5.80 12.66 -1.79
CA SER A 120 4.94 12.56 -0.61
C SER A 120 4.05 13.79 -0.45
N GLN A 121 2.87 13.59 0.13
CA GLN A 121 1.89 14.65 0.43
C GLN A 121 1.91 15.10 1.91
N GLY A 122 2.73 14.47 2.76
CA GLY A 122 2.86 14.90 4.16
C GLY A 122 1.57 14.79 4.98
N ALA A 123 0.75 13.76 4.77
CA ALA A 123 -0.57 13.64 5.39
C ALA A 123 -0.54 13.13 6.85
N GLY A 124 0.57 13.28 7.58
CA GLY A 124 0.70 12.84 8.99
C GLY A 124 1.14 11.39 9.18
N VAL A 125 1.17 10.61 8.11
CA VAL A 125 1.52 9.19 8.12
C VAL A 125 2.83 8.94 7.37
N ASP A 126 3.61 7.94 7.78
CA ASP A 126 4.88 7.60 7.13
C ASP A 126 4.66 7.18 5.67
N HIS A 127 5.49 7.74 4.78
CA HIS A 127 5.42 7.58 3.35
C HIS A 127 6.77 7.15 2.76
N ALA A 128 6.88 5.85 2.49
CA ALA A 128 7.92 5.33 1.62
C ALA A 128 7.71 5.81 0.18
N PHE A 129 8.77 6.29 -0.45
CA PHE A 129 8.79 6.74 -1.84
C PHE A 129 9.97 6.15 -2.62
N THR A 130 9.85 6.15 -3.94
CA THR A 130 10.90 5.68 -4.86
C THR A 130 10.83 6.48 -6.14
N TRP A 131 11.97 6.95 -6.66
CA TRP A 131 12.07 7.59 -7.97
C TRP A 131 13.39 7.28 -8.65
N GLN A 132 13.45 7.56 -9.95
CA GLN A 132 14.68 7.51 -10.73
C GLN A 132 15.31 8.90 -10.78
N SER A 133 16.54 9.03 -10.30
CA SER A 133 17.26 10.31 -10.30
C SER A 133 17.70 10.70 -11.72
N ARG A 134 17.60 12.00 -12.03
CA ARG A 134 18.16 12.62 -13.24
C ARG A 134 19.60 13.10 -13.05
N GLY A 135 20.17 12.91 -11.86
CA GLY A 135 21.47 13.42 -11.46
C GLY A 135 21.39 14.83 -10.85
N LYS A 136 22.29 15.12 -9.92
CA LYS A 136 22.27 16.36 -9.10
C LYS A 136 22.20 17.67 -9.88
N ALA A 137 22.78 17.73 -11.07
CA ALA A 137 22.77 18.94 -11.89
C ALA A 137 21.40 19.23 -12.55
N LYS A 138 20.51 18.23 -12.60
CA LYS A 138 19.23 18.29 -13.33
C LYS A 138 18.00 18.23 -12.41
N GLU A 139 18.19 18.00 -11.12
CA GLU A 139 17.11 17.94 -10.14
C GLU A 139 17.53 18.42 -8.75
N ARG A 140 16.53 18.81 -7.97
CA ARG A 140 16.60 19.07 -6.53
C ARG A 140 15.36 18.49 -5.85
N LEU A 141 15.49 18.16 -4.57
CA LEU A 141 14.34 17.83 -3.73
C LEU A 141 13.85 19.10 -3.04
N VAL A 142 12.54 19.22 -2.88
CA VAL A 142 11.90 20.41 -2.33
C VAL A 142 10.88 19.96 -1.28
N LEU A 143 11.15 20.30 -0.02
CA LEU A 143 10.16 20.21 1.05
C LEU A 143 9.39 21.52 1.11
N ARG A 144 8.06 21.45 1.13
CA ARG A 144 7.22 22.64 1.22
C ARG A 144 6.12 22.43 2.24
N ALA A 145 6.00 23.35 3.19
CA ALA A 145 4.86 23.36 4.10
C ALA A 145 3.65 23.93 3.39
N GLU A 146 2.56 23.16 3.37
CA GLU A 146 1.29 23.62 2.82
C GLU A 146 0.45 24.31 3.89
N ASN A 147 -0.42 25.23 3.46
CA ASN A 147 -1.42 25.80 4.35
C ASN A 147 -2.31 24.67 4.87
N ALA A 148 -2.63 24.73 6.17
CA ALA A 148 -3.20 23.66 6.97
C ALA A 148 -4.14 22.72 6.20
N GLN A 149 -3.82 21.42 6.22
CA GLN A 149 -4.72 20.38 5.73
C GLN A 149 -6.08 20.49 6.44
N PRO A 150 -7.21 20.31 5.73
CA PRO A 150 -8.56 20.53 6.29
C PRO A 150 -8.87 19.66 7.52
N TYR A 151 -8.10 18.59 7.74
CA TYR A 151 -8.27 17.66 8.86
C TYR A 151 -7.28 17.89 10.03
N ALA A 152 -6.50 18.98 9.99
CA ALA A 152 -5.45 19.26 10.98
C ALA A 152 -5.94 19.90 12.28
N SER A 153 -7.25 20.09 12.49
CA SER A 153 -7.75 20.70 13.72
C SER A 153 -7.82 19.67 14.86
N THR A 154 -7.03 19.95 15.90
CA THR A 154 -7.01 19.37 17.26
C THR A 154 -6.39 17.98 17.44
N ALA A 155 -5.07 17.93 17.58
CA ALA A 155 -4.39 16.82 18.23
C ALA A 155 -4.54 16.96 19.76
N SER A 156 -5.46 16.22 20.38
CA SER A 156 -5.45 16.03 21.83
C SER A 156 -4.43 14.94 22.16
N GLY A 157 -3.16 15.32 22.34
CA GLY A 157 -2.11 14.39 22.74
C GLY A 157 -2.30 13.98 24.20
N MET A 158 -2.51 12.69 24.48
CA MET A 158 -2.42 12.15 25.83
C MET A 158 -1.58 10.87 25.82
N SER A 159 -0.50 10.89 26.59
CA SER A 159 0.24 9.70 26.99
C SER A 159 -0.56 9.02 28.11
N VAL A 160 -0.98 7.77 27.90
CA VAL A 160 -1.55 6.97 28.98
C VAL A 160 -0.38 6.47 29.81
N ALA A 161 -0.06 7.19 30.89
CA ALA A 161 0.94 6.75 31.86
C ALA A 161 0.40 5.53 32.62
N GLN A 162 0.96 4.35 32.36
CA GLN A 162 1.03 3.30 33.37
C GLN A 162 2.36 3.47 34.10
N GLY A 163 2.29 3.51 35.42
CA GLY A 163 3.33 4.08 36.29
C GLY A 163 4.70 3.39 36.24
N GLY A 164 5.70 4.17 36.63
CA GLY A 164 7.06 3.71 36.94
C GLY A 164 8.10 4.11 35.89
N HIS A 165 8.98 5.04 36.28
CA HIS A 165 10.20 5.52 35.61
C HIS A 165 10.63 4.88 34.28
N SER A 166 10.80 5.70 33.23
CA SER A 166 11.74 5.38 32.15
C SER A 166 12.16 6.61 31.34
N ASP A 167 13.46 6.84 31.25
CA ASP A 167 14.14 7.57 30.17
C ASP A 167 13.96 6.82 28.84
N ALA A 168 12.76 6.87 28.26
CA ALA A 168 12.48 6.34 26.92
C ALA A 168 12.31 7.51 25.93
N PRO A 169 12.83 7.41 24.69
CA PRO A 169 12.61 8.44 23.69
C PRO A 169 11.11 8.62 23.49
N THR A 170 10.64 9.85 23.71
CA THR A 170 9.21 10.15 23.70
C THR A 170 8.63 9.83 22.34
N HIS A 171 7.68 8.88 22.27
CA HIS A 171 6.82 8.62 21.12
C HIS A 171 5.85 9.80 20.92
N ALA A 172 6.39 11.00 20.71
CA ALA A 172 5.63 12.23 20.66
C ALA A 172 4.86 12.36 19.34
N ALA A 173 3.68 12.99 19.41
CA ALA A 173 2.85 13.22 18.24
C ALA A 173 3.57 14.10 17.19
N PRO A 174 3.51 13.77 15.89
CA PRO A 174 4.00 14.65 14.83
C PRO A 174 3.22 15.97 14.86
N SER A 175 3.95 17.07 14.87
CA SER A 175 3.39 18.43 14.88
C SER A 175 3.31 19.03 13.48
N PRO A 176 2.35 19.93 13.19
CA PRO A 176 2.27 20.59 11.89
C PRO A 176 3.58 21.26 11.47
N GLY A 177 3.95 21.08 10.22
CA GLY A 177 5.21 21.59 9.65
C GLY A 177 6.45 20.77 10.04
N ALA A 178 6.36 19.88 11.03
CA ALA A 178 7.47 19.00 11.39
C ALA A 178 7.63 17.89 10.35
N TYR A 179 8.88 17.59 10.03
CA TYR A 179 9.25 16.53 9.11
C TYR A 179 10.48 15.77 9.60
N GLU A 180 10.56 14.50 9.19
CA GLU A 180 11.75 13.66 9.22
C GLU A 180 11.85 12.95 7.87
N LEU A 181 12.92 13.25 7.13
CA LEU A 181 13.20 12.73 5.80
C LEU A 181 14.44 11.83 5.87
N THR A 182 14.32 10.59 5.42
CA THR A 182 15.46 9.67 5.31
C THR A 182 15.56 9.12 3.90
N ILE A 183 16.72 9.30 3.25
CA ILE A 183 17.06 8.56 2.03
C ILE A 183 17.65 7.21 2.45
N THR A 184 16.91 6.13 2.26
CA THR A 184 17.30 4.81 2.76
C THR A 184 18.30 4.12 1.85
N GLN A 185 18.17 4.31 0.53
CA GLN A 185 19.01 3.68 -0.48
C GLN A 185 19.16 4.56 -1.71
N VAL A 186 20.37 4.58 -2.27
CA VAL A 186 20.66 5.06 -3.63
C VAL A 186 21.30 3.88 -4.36
N LEU A 187 20.60 3.34 -5.35
CA LEU A 187 21.05 2.19 -6.14
C LEU A 187 21.46 2.68 -7.53
N ALA A 188 22.76 2.74 -7.78
CA ALA A 188 23.28 3.15 -9.09
C ALA A 188 22.91 2.12 -10.17
N PRO A 189 22.67 2.55 -11.42
CA PRO A 189 22.52 1.61 -12.53
C PRO A 189 23.77 0.74 -12.65
N LEU A 190 23.57 -0.55 -12.87
CA LEU A 190 24.67 -1.42 -13.29
C LEU A 190 25.16 -0.92 -14.66
N ALA A 191 26.47 -0.99 -14.89
CA ALA A 191 27.02 -0.79 -16.23
C ALA A 191 26.26 -1.71 -17.20
N ALA A 192 26.06 -1.27 -18.45
CA ALA A 192 25.32 -2.00 -19.46
C ALA A 192 25.98 -3.35 -19.78
N GLY A 193 25.83 -4.31 -18.89
CA GLY A 193 25.96 -5.72 -19.14
C GLY A 193 24.61 -6.19 -19.63
N HIS A 194 24.62 -6.95 -20.73
CA HIS A 194 23.49 -7.71 -21.21
C HIS A 194 23.14 -8.78 -20.16
N GLY A 195 22.57 -8.36 -19.01
CA GLY A 195 21.85 -9.27 -18.15
C GLY A 195 20.71 -9.83 -19.01
N PRO A 196 20.51 -11.16 -19.04
CA PRO A 196 19.51 -11.74 -19.90
C PRO A 196 18.19 -11.03 -19.59
N ALA A 197 17.62 -10.37 -20.60
CA ALA A 197 16.19 -10.17 -20.59
C ALA A 197 15.66 -11.59 -20.40
N ALA A 198 15.07 -11.87 -19.23
CA ALA A 198 14.47 -13.17 -18.99
C ALA A 198 13.70 -13.52 -20.26
N GLU A 199 14.06 -14.62 -20.91
CA GLU A 199 13.43 -15.06 -22.15
C GLU A 199 11.97 -15.25 -21.83
N ILE A 200 11.18 -14.22 -22.08
CA ILE A 200 9.73 -14.28 -21.99
C ILE A 200 9.37 -15.03 -23.24
N GLU A 201 8.77 -16.21 -23.08
CA GLU A 201 8.13 -16.86 -24.21
C GLU A 201 7.21 -15.83 -24.87
N PRO A 202 7.44 -15.49 -26.15
CA PRO A 202 6.73 -14.40 -26.78
C PRO A 202 5.23 -14.71 -26.75
N GLU A 203 4.47 -13.87 -26.05
CA GLU A 203 3.02 -13.99 -26.01
C GLU A 203 2.50 -13.90 -27.47
N PRO A 204 1.66 -14.82 -27.92
CA PRO A 204 1.13 -14.77 -29.28
C PRO A 204 0.36 -13.47 -29.50
N LEU A 205 0.63 -12.81 -30.61
CA LEU A 205 -0.10 -11.61 -31.02
C LEU A 205 -1.55 -11.98 -31.35
N ARG A 206 -2.48 -11.72 -30.43
CA ARG A 206 -3.91 -12.08 -30.59
C ARG A 206 -4.76 -10.95 -31.19
N SER A 207 -4.44 -9.70 -30.85
CA SER A 207 -5.20 -8.52 -31.27
C SER A 207 -5.26 -8.37 -32.79
N PRO A 208 -6.46 -8.38 -33.41
CA PRO A 208 -6.62 -8.13 -34.85
C PRO A 208 -6.03 -6.78 -35.27
N ARG A 209 -6.22 -5.72 -34.48
CA ARG A 209 -5.62 -4.40 -34.76
C ARG A 209 -4.11 -4.42 -34.71
N LEU A 210 -3.50 -5.06 -33.71
CA LEU A 210 -2.05 -5.14 -33.63
C LEU A 210 -1.46 -6.05 -34.72
N LYS A 211 -2.18 -7.11 -35.15
CA LYS A 211 -1.80 -7.91 -36.33
C LYS A 211 -1.80 -7.08 -37.60
N ALA A 212 -2.87 -6.33 -37.86
CA ALA A 212 -2.94 -5.43 -39.02
C ALA A 212 -1.82 -4.37 -39.00
N LEU A 213 -1.47 -3.87 -37.80
CA LEU A 213 -0.32 -2.98 -37.65
C LEU A 213 1.01 -3.70 -37.92
N GLN A 214 1.18 -4.93 -37.45
CA GLN A 214 2.39 -5.74 -37.74
C GLN A 214 2.58 -5.95 -39.24
N GLU A 215 1.52 -6.30 -39.97
CA GLU A 215 1.54 -6.46 -41.43
C GLU A 215 1.92 -5.16 -42.13
N ARG A 216 1.33 -4.02 -41.72
CA ARG A 216 1.68 -2.70 -42.25
C ARG A 216 3.16 -2.37 -42.02
N LEU A 217 3.68 -2.64 -40.83
CA LEU A 217 5.09 -2.42 -40.50
C LEU A 217 6.02 -3.30 -41.34
N ALA A 218 5.64 -4.56 -41.59
CA ALA A 218 6.37 -5.47 -42.46
C ALA A 218 6.41 -5.00 -43.93
N GLN A 219 5.43 -4.21 -44.35
CA GLN A 219 5.36 -3.58 -45.69
C GLN A 219 6.06 -2.20 -45.75
N GLY A 220 6.77 -1.79 -44.69
CA GLY A 220 7.49 -0.51 -44.64
C GLY A 220 6.65 0.70 -44.22
N GLY A 221 5.43 0.49 -43.72
CA GLY A 221 4.59 1.56 -43.14
C GLY A 221 5.02 2.01 -41.74
N ASP A 222 4.29 2.99 -41.17
CA ASP A 222 4.54 3.53 -39.82
C ASP A 222 3.38 3.25 -38.82
N SER A 223 3.60 3.57 -37.55
CA SER A 223 2.63 3.42 -36.45
C SER A 223 1.76 4.67 -36.20
N ARG A 224 1.87 5.71 -37.02
CA ARG A 224 1.27 7.03 -36.74
C ARG A 224 -0.25 6.98 -36.71
N SER A 225 -0.85 6.32 -37.70
CA SER A 225 -2.32 6.17 -37.78
C SER A 225 -2.88 5.35 -36.61
N PHE A 226 -2.12 4.36 -36.13
CA PHE A 226 -2.48 3.60 -34.93
C PHE A 226 -2.50 4.50 -33.69
N TRP A 227 -1.47 5.34 -33.50
CA TRP A 227 -1.44 6.24 -32.35
C TRP A 227 -2.51 7.34 -32.41
N GLN A 228 -2.82 7.87 -33.60
CA GLN A 228 -3.94 8.79 -33.79
C GLN A 228 -5.28 8.13 -33.41
N GLU A 229 -5.44 6.84 -33.71
CA GLU A 229 -6.61 6.07 -33.26
C GLU A 229 -6.66 5.95 -31.73
N MET A 230 -5.54 5.58 -31.09
CA MET A 230 -5.44 5.43 -29.63
C MET A 230 -5.66 6.76 -28.90
N GLU A 231 -5.16 7.87 -29.43
CA GLU A 231 -5.42 9.22 -28.89
C GLU A 231 -6.92 9.58 -28.98
N ARG A 232 -7.59 9.19 -30.07
CA ARG A 232 -9.02 9.46 -30.29
C ARG A 232 -9.94 8.54 -29.47
N GLN A 233 -9.61 7.27 -29.30
CA GLN A 233 -10.45 6.28 -28.60
C GLN A 233 -10.10 6.17 -27.11
N GLY A 234 -8.85 6.44 -26.74
CA GLY A 234 -8.27 6.14 -25.45
C GLY A 234 -7.72 4.73 -25.36
N THR A 235 -7.03 4.44 -24.27
CA THR A 235 -6.41 3.15 -23.95
C THR A 235 -6.90 2.60 -22.61
N PRO A 236 -6.82 1.26 -22.37
CA PRO A 236 -6.25 0.23 -23.24
C PRO A 236 -7.14 -0.07 -24.45
N LEU A 237 -6.58 -0.76 -25.45
CA LEU A 237 -7.35 -1.24 -26.60
C LEU A 237 -8.23 -2.43 -26.15
N ILE A 238 -9.54 -2.35 -26.38
CA ILE A 238 -10.51 -3.37 -25.99
C ILE A 238 -11.20 -3.93 -27.24
N GLU A 239 -11.14 -5.24 -27.41
CA GLU A 239 -11.67 -5.95 -28.57
C GLU A 239 -12.59 -7.10 -28.13
N PRO A 240 -13.65 -7.43 -28.90
CA PRO A 240 -14.46 -8.62 -28.63
C PRO A 240 -13.61 -9.90 -28.65
N TRP A 241 -13.94 -10.86 -27.77
CA TRP A 241 -13.33 -12.20 -27.78
C TRP A 241 -14.40 -13.29 -27.85
N ASP A 242 -15.32 -13.32 -26.88
CA ASP A 242 -16.50 -14.18 -26.88
C ASP A 242 -17.67 -13.50 -26.12
N ALA A 243 -18.72 -14.26 -25.76
CA ALA A 243 -19.89 -13.74 -25.05
C ALA A 243 -19.56 -13.19 -23.64
N GLU A 244 -18.60 -13.79 -22.95
CA GLU A 244 -18.26 -13.53 -21.55
C GLU A 244 -16.92 -12.81 -21.35
N HIS A 245 -16.07 -12.77 -22.38
CA HIS A 245 -14.73 -12.18 -22.31
C HIS A 245 -14.48 -11.11 -23.38
N GLN A 246 -13.52 -10.24 -23.08
CA GLN A 246 -12.94 -9.27 -23.99
C GLN A 246 -11.43 -9.46 -24.06
N LEU A 247 -10.85 -9.21 -25.24
CA LEU A 247 -9.40 -9.10 -25.39
C LEU A 247 -8.99 -7.66 -25.06
N VAL A 248 -8.14 -7.50 -24.06
CA VAL A 248 -7.62 -6.21 -23.61
C VAL A 248 -6.13 -6.15 -23.92
N SER A 249 -5.74 -5.23 -24.79
CA SER A 249 -4.35 -4.96 -25.15
C SER A 249 -3.88 -3.66 -24.50
N PHE A 250 -2.95 -3.80 -23.55
CA PHE A 250 -2.25 -2.68 -22.93
C PHE A 250 -1.13 -2.23 -23.86
N VAL A 251 -1.15 -0.97 -24.29
CA VAL A 251 -0.21 -0.45 -25.27
C VAL A 251 0.54 0.76 -24.73
N TRP A 252 1.81 0.87 -25.06
CA TRP A 252 2.67 1.97 -24.65
C TRP A 252 3.48 2.52 -25.83
N ARG A 253 3.53 3.85 -25.95
CA ARG A 253 4.23 4.56 -27.01
C ARG A 253 5.62 4.97 -26.57
N GLY A 254 6.63 4.39 -27.22
CA GLY A 254 8.03 4.74 -27.06
C GLY A 254 8.64 4.25 -25.74
N ALA A 255 9.77 3.57 -25.84
CA ALA A 255 10.67 3.27 -24.72
C ALA A 255 12.03 2.88 -25.31
N GLY A 256 13.10 3.06 -24.55
CA GLY A 256 14.43 2.68 -25.00
C GLY A 256 14.60 1.17 -25.07
N GLN A 257 14.37 0.49 -23.94
CA GLN A 257 14.74 -0.90 -23.75
C GLN A 257 13.60 -1.77 -23.22
N SER A 258 12.71 -1.24 -22.38
CA SER A 258 11.68 -2.08 -21.76
C SER A 258 10.45 -1.29 -21.31
N VAL A 259 9.32 -1.98 -21.20
CA VAL A 259 8.13 -1.46 -20.51
C VAL A 259 7.57 -2.56 -19.63
N ARG A 260 7.23 -2.23 -18.39
CA ARG A 260 6.53 -3.12 -17.46
C ARG A 260 5.10 -2.62 -17.21
N LEU A 261 4.11 -3.48 -17.37
CA LEU A 261 2.74 -3.28 -16.90
C LEU A 261 2.68 -3.63 -15.42
N PHE A 262 2.27 -2.68 -14.61
CA PHE A 262 2.03 -2.86 -13.19
C PHE A 262 0.53 -3.03 -12.93
N GLY A 263 0.16 -4.02 -12.10
CA GLY A 263 -1.25 -4.36 -11.86
C GLY A 263 -1.84 -5.22 -12.98
N SER A 264 -1.04 -6.10 -13.61
CA SER A 264 -1.50 -6.93 -14.72
C SER A 264 -2.52 -7.99 -14.27
N PRO A 265 -3.39 -8.47 -15.18
CA PRO A 265 -4.27 -9.63 -14.93
C PRO A 265 -3.52 -10.94 -14.67
N SER A 266 -2.24 -11.04 -15.07
CA SER A 266 -1.35 -12.13 -14.65
C SER A 266 -0.95 -12.03 -13.18
N GLY A 267 -1.41 -10.98 -12.46
CA GLY A 267 -1.06 -10.61 -11.09
C GLY A 267 0.44 -10.51 -10.83
N ASN A 268 1.19 -10.12 -11.87
CA ASN A 268 2.61 -9.87 -11.84
C ASN A 268 2.91 -8.44 -12.32
N HIS A 269 4.17 -8.17 -12.65
CA HIS A 269 4.56 -6.98 -13.42
C HIS A 269 4.97 -7.41 -14.83
N GLU A 270 4.00 -7.45 -15.73
CA GLU A 270 4.16 -8.05 -17.06
C GLU A 270 5.13 -7.22 -17.91
N PRO A 271 6.18 -7.81 -18.50
CA PRO A 271 6.93 -7.17 -19.57
C PRO A 271 6.06 -7.03 -20.82
N LEU A 272 6.07 -5.85 -21.44
CA LEU A 272 5.47 -5.69 -22.77
C LEU A 272 6.47 -6.11 -23.85
N GLN A 273 5.94 -6.59 -24.97
CA GLN A 273 6.68 -6.90 -26.17
C GLN A 273 6.69 -5.72 -27.13
N ARG A 274 7.80 -5.48 -27.82
CA ARG A 274 7.89 -4.49 -28.89
C ARG A 274 7.31 -5.06 -30.18
N LEU A 275 6.43 -4.31 -30.85
CA LEU A 275 5.83 -4.72 -32.12
C LEU A 275 6.80 -4.43 -33.27
N GLY A 276 7.56 -5.43 -33.68
CA GLY A 276 8.60 -5.27 -34.71
C GLY A 276 9.63 -4.22 -34.29
N SER A 277 10.02 -3.35 -35.23
CA SER A 277 10.93 -2.22 -34.99
C SER A 277 10.21 -0.91 -34.61
N SER A 278 8.89 -0.94 -34.42
CA SER A 278 8.08 0.27 -34.19
C SER A 278 8.26 0.88 -32.79
N ASP A 279 7.56 1.98 -32.49
CA ASP A 279 7.47 2.58 -31.16
C ASP A 279 6.35 1.97 -30.29
N VAL A 280 5.72 0.87 -30.74
CA VAL A 280 4.60 0.22 -30.04
C VAL A 280 5.08 -0.92 -29.16
N TRP A 281 4.82 -0.80 -27.87
CA TRP A 281 4.95 -1.87 -26.89
C TRP A 281 3.57 -2.38 -26.51
N TRP A 282 3.39 -3.70 -26.33
CA TRP A 282 2.08 -4.28 -26.04
C TRP A 282 2.14 -5.54 -25.16
N ALA A 283 1.05 -5.81 -24.45
CA ALA A 283 0.72 -7.09 -23.81
C ALA A 283 -0.80 -7.29 -23.86
N SER A 284 -1.28 -8.52 -24.10
CA SER A 284 -2.72 -8.77 -24.26
C SER A 284 -3.25 -9.77 -23.24
N PHE A 285 -4.50 -9.59 -22.84
CA PHE A 285 -5.15 -10.48 -21.89
C PHE A 285 -6.60 -10.72 -22.29
N VAL A 286 -7.04 -11.97 -22.25
CA VAL A 286 -8.46 -12.30 -22.34
C VAL A 286 -9.04 -12.16 -20.93
N MET A 287 -9.99 -11.25 -20.76
CA MET A 287 -10.51 -10.84 -19.46
C MET A 287 -12.03 -10.95 -19.41
N PRO A 288 -12.63 -11.40 -18.29
CA PRO A 288 -14.07 -11.36 -18.08
C PRO A 288 -14.64 -9.96 -18.28
N ARG A 289 -15.82 -9.85 -18.88
CA ARG A 289 -16.48 -8.57 -19.20
C ARG A 289 -16.82 -7.71 -17.99
N ASP A 290 -16.81 -8.29 -16.80
CA ASP A 290 -17.04 -7.63 -15.52
C ASP A 290 -15.75 -7.14 -14.84
N ALA A 291 -14.60 -7.23 -15.52
CA ALA A 291 -13.33 -6.86 -14.91
C ALA A 291 -13.21 -5.35 -14.65
N ARG A 292 -12.66 -5.03 -13.48
CA ARG A 292 -12.23 -3.69 -13.09
C ARG A 292 -10.89 -3.78 -12.36
N LEU A 293 -9.89 -3.03 -12.82
CA LEU A 293 -8.59 -2.95 -12.14
C LEU A 293 -7.90 -1.63 -12.46
N SER A 294 -6.96 -1.25 -11.61
CA SER A 294 -6.05 -0.16 -11.81
C SER A 294 -4.71 -0.69 -12.35
N TYR A 295 -4.05 0.12 -13.16
CA TYR A 295 -2.77 -0.23 -13.74
C TYR A 295 -1.88 1.00 -13.93
N GLY A 296 -0.62 0.75 -14.27
CA GLY A 296 0.30 1.76 -14.76
C GLY A 296 1.45 1.13 -15.53
N PHE A 297 2.26 1.96 -16.19
CA PHE A 297 3.42 1.53 -16.94
C PHE A 297 4.70 2.02 -16.30
N ALA A 298 5.73 1.20 -16.29
CA ALA A 298 7.08 1.57 -15.91
C ALA A 298 8.00 1.35 -17.13
N PRO A 299 8.18 2.38 -17.98
CA PRO A 299 9.16 2.32 -19.05
C PRO A 299 10.59 2.39 -18.48
N ASP A 300 11.51 1.73 -19.17
CA ASP A 300 12.96 1.82 -18.97
C ASP A 300 13.40 1.70 -17.50
N VAL A 301 12.86 0.67 -16.82
CA VAL A 301 13.20 0.38 -15.42
C VAL A 301 14.70 0.11 -15.30
N PRO A 302 15.45 0.90 -14.50
CA PRO A 302 16.90 0.71 -14.36
C PRO A 302 17.26 -0.67 -13.82
N GLN A 303 18.26 -1.30 -14.42
CA GLN A 303 18.90 -2.48 -13.85
C GLN A 303 19.85 -2.03 -12.73
N VAL A 304 19.52 -2.38 -11.50
CA VAL A 304 20.25 -1.91 -10.30
C VAL A 304 20.69 -3.04 -9.38
N SER A 305 20.22 -4.26 -9.61
CA SER A 305 20.60 -5.42 -8.80
C SER A 305 20.35 -6.73 -9.55
N ALA A 306 21.19 -7.74 -9.29
CA ALA A 306 20.91 -9.12 -9.67
C ALA A 306 19.86 -9.79 -8.75
N ASP A 307 19.60 -9.20 -7.58
CA ASP A 307 18.53 -9.66 -6.69
C ASP A 307 17.17 -9.33 -7.31
N ALA A 308 16.41 -10.38 -7.63
CA ALA A 308 15.12 -10.25 -8.31
C ALA A 308 14.09 -9.42 -7.53
N MET A 309 14.14 -9.42 -6.20
CA MET A 309 13.21 -8.66 -5.36
C MET A 309 13.58 -7.18 -5.33
N ILE A 310 14.87 -6.86 -5.20
CA ILE A 310 15.36 -5.48 -5.30
C ILE A 310 15.02 -4.92 -6.68
N GLN A 311 15.28 -5.70 -7.74
CA GLN A 311 15.00 -5.30 -9.12
C GLN A 311 13.50 -5.13 -9.40
N ARG A 312 12.66 -6.05 -8.90
CA ARG A 312 11.19 -5.94 -9.00
C ARG A 312 10.68 -4.65 -8.36
N ARG A 313 11.21 -4.27 -7.20
CA ARG A 313 10.82 -3.03 -6.50
C ARG A 313 11.23 -1.76 -7.27
N SER A 314 12.27 -1.83 -8.09
CA SER A 314 12.73 -0.70 -8.90
C SER A 314 11.72 -0.27 -9.96
N ILE A 315 10.72 -1.10 -10.29
CA ILE A 315 9.59 -0.73 -11.16
C ILE A 315 8.90 0.56 -10.67
N LEU A 316 8.80 0.76 -9.34
CA LEU A 316 8.17 1.95 -8.75
C LEU A 316 8.89 3.27 -9.11
N SER A 317 10.16 3.19 -9.53
CA SER A 317 10.98 4.36 -9.85
C SER A 317 10.53 5.10 -11.10
N THR A 318 9.98 4.39 -12.09
CA THR A 318 9.49 4.96 -13.37
C THR A 318 7.99 4.76 -13.59
N LEU A 319 7.32 4.12 -12.65
CA LEU A 319 5.90 3.79 -12.72
C LEU A 319 5.01 5.03 -12.81
N GLN A 320 4.24 5.11 -13.88
CA GLN A 320 3.38 6.23 -14.23
C GLN A 320 2.07 5.76 -14.84
N ARG A 321 1.09 6.67 -14.92
CA ARG A 321 -0.18 6.40 -15.59
C ARG A 321 0.00 6.15 -17.08
N ASP A 322 -0.96 5.44 -17.66
CA ASP A 322 -1.19 5.46 -19.09
C ASP A 322 -1.65 6.86 -19.52
N PRO A 323 -0.89 7.56 -20.38
CA PRO A 323 -1.21 8.92 -20.82
C PRO A 323 -2.45 9.01 -21.70
N LEU A 324 -2.87 7.92 -22.35
CA LEU A 324 -4.03 7.90 -23.23
C LEU A 324 -5.29 7.32 -22.56
N ASN A 325 -5.17 6.83 -21.31
CA ASN A 325 -6.32 6.40 -20.54
C ASN A 325 -7.04 7.62 -19.92
N ARG A 326 -8.32 7.76 -20.23
CA ARG A 326 -9.20 8.84 -19.76
C ARG A 326 -9.70 8.64 -18.33
N GLN A 327 -9.56 7.42 -17.81
CA GLN A 327 -9.95 7.06 -16.46
C GLN A 327 -8.71 6.98 -15.56
N SER A 328 -8.73 7.78 -14.50
CA SER A 328 -7.69 7.77 -13.47
C SER A 328 -8.30 7.71 -12.08
N TRP A 329 -7.60 7.08 -11.16
CA TRP A 329 -8.02 6.92 -9.77
C TRP A 329 -6.90 7.24 -8.79
N GLY A 330 -7.26 7.64 -7.57
CA GLY A 330 -6.32 7.91 -6.49
C GLY A 330 -5.44 9.15 -6.73
N ARG A 331 -5.92 10.09 -7.55
CA ARG A 331 -5.22 11.36 -7.81
C ARG A 331 -5.40 12.33 -6.64
N SER A 332 -4.37 13.11 -6.39
CA SER A 332 -4.32 14.10 -5.34
C SER A 332 -5.10 15.35 -5.79
N ALA A 333 -6.00 15.86 -4.94
CA ALA A 333 -6.84 17.01 -5.28
C ALA A 333 -6.02 18.31 -5.44
N ASP A 334 -4.93 18.45 -4.68
CA ASP A 334 -3.98 19.55 -4.73
C ASP A 334 -3.08 19.54 -5.98
N LEU A 335 -2.91 18.37 -6.61
CA LEU A 335 -2.21 18.21 -7.90
C LEU A 335 -3.12 18.45 -9.10
N GLN A 336 -4.37 18.87 -8.94
CA GLN A 336 -5.21 19.19 -10.11
C GLN A 336 -4.60 20.31 -10.97
N ALA A 337 -3.84 21.24 -10.37
CA ALA A 337 -3.12 22.29 -11.07
C ALA A 337 -1.79 21.83 -11.71
N VAL A 338 -1.22 20.72 -11.27
CA VAL A 338 0.08 20.19 -11.74
C VAL A 338 -0.14 18.79 -12.29
N GLN A 339 -0.21 18.65 -13.62
CA GLN A 339 -0.39 17.35 -14.28
C GLN A 339 0.83 16.44 -14.08
N ASP A 340 0.98 15.88 -12.88
CA ASP A 340 1.98 14.90 -12.55
C ASP A 340 1.52 13.52 -13.03
N ARG A 341 2.23 12.93 -13.99
CA ARG A 341 1.92 11.60 -14.55
C ARG A 341 2.18 10.44 -13.59
N TYR A 342 2.93 10.67 -12.51
CA TYR A 342 3.28 9.67 -11.51
C TYR A 342 2.23 9.55 -10.39
N ASP A 343 1.28 10.50 -10.33
CA ASP A 343 0.22 10.51 -9.32
C ASP A 343 -0.91 9.50 -9.64
N GLY A 344 -1.50 8.86 -8.65
CA GLY A 344 -2.60 7.89 -8.87
C GLY A 344 -2.29 6.76 -9.88
N ARG A 345 -3.35 6.21 -10.48
CA ARG A 345 -3.32 5.08 -11.43
C ARG A 345 -4.28 5.30 -12.60
N SER A 346 -4.04 4.59 -13.69
CA SER A 346 -5.01 4.44 -14.77
C SER A 346 -5.99 3.32 -14.42
N VAL A 347 -7.23 3.39 -14.89
CA VAL A 347 -8.28 2.40 -14.57
C VAL A 347 -8.78 1.73 -15.84
N LEU A 348 -8.89 0.41 -15.79
CA LEU A 348 -9.65 -0.40 -16.74
C LEU A 348 -11.00 -0.73 -16.11
N THR A 349 -12.09 -0.38 -16.78
CA THR A 349 -13.44 -0.79 -16.43
C THR A 349 -14.10 -1.41 -17.66
N LEU A 350 -14.39 -2.70 -17.63
CA LEU A 350 -15.07 -3.40 -18.73
C LEU A 350 -16.59 -3.27 -18.63
N ALA A 351 -17.28 -3.58 -19.73
CA ALA A 351 -18.66 -3.17 -19.97
C ALA A 351 -19.69 -3.69 -18.96
N LYS A 352 -19.41 -4.82 -18.29
CA LYS A 352 -20.29 -5.44 -17.28
C LYS A 352 -19.74 -5.27 -15.85
N ALA A 353 -18.70 -4.45 -15.64
CA ALA A 353 -18.11 -4.30 -14.31
C ALA A 353 -19.14 -3.74 -13.31
N PRO A 354 -19.33 -4.36 -12.12
CA PRO A 354 -20.30 -3.90 -11.14
C PRO A 354 -20.12 -2.41 -10.80
N PRO A 355 -21.22 -1.65 -10.67
CA PRO A 355 -21.14 -0.26 -10.26
C PRO A 355 -20.62 -0.13 -8.83
N GLN A 356 -19.98 1.00 -8.53
CA GLN A 356 -19.53 1.34 -7.16
C GLN A 356 -20.21 2.66 -6.75
N PRO A 357 -21.54 2.66 -6.53
CA PRO A 357 -22.35 3.89 -6.46
C PRO A 357 -22.09 4.75 -5.21
N TRP A 358 -21.45 4.19 -4.18
CA TRP A 358 -21.15 4.90 -2.94
C TRP A 358 -19.73 5.46 -2.90
N SER A 359 -18.88 5.20 -3.91
CA SER A 359 -17.48 5.65 -3.90
C SER A 359 -17.28 7.10 -4.37
N GLN A 360 -18.32 7.77 -4.88
CA GLN A 360 -18.22 9.17 -5.33
C GLN A 360 -18.88 10.10 -4.33
N SER A 361 -18.22 11.21 -3.99
CA SER A 361 -18.81 12.26 -3.15
C SER A 361 -20.06 12.84 -3.82
N ARG A 362 -21.16 12.95 -3.06
CA ARG A 362 -22.42 13.52 -3.52
C ARG A 362 -22.62 14.88 -2.86
N ALA A 363 -22.78 15.95 -3.64
CA ALA A 363 -22.92 17.31 -3.10
C ALA A 363 -24.15 17.50 -2.20
N SER A 364 -25.19 16.68 -2.38
CA SER A 364 -26.41 16.69 -1.57
C SER A 364 -26.29 15.92 -0.25
N VAL A 365 -25.17 15.24 -0.01
CA VAL A 365 -24.97 14.41 1.18
C VAL A 365 -24.15 15.18 2.22
N ALA A 366 -24.72 15.25 3.41
CA ALA A 366 -24.11 15.78 4.61
C ALA A 366 -22.79 15.07 4.94
N THR A 367 -21.71 15.84 5.11
CA THR A 367 -20.40 15.31 5.50
C THR A 367 -20.20 15.39 7.01
N GLY A 368 -19.64 14.34 7.59
CA GLY A 368 -19.23 14.32 8.99
C GLY A 368 -17.90 15.00 9.28
N GLN A 369 -17.36 14.73 10.46
CA GLN A 369 -16.13 15.32 10.96
C GLN A 369 -15.05 14.25 11.11
N LEU A 370 -13.87 14.51 10.56
CA LEU A 370 -12.69 13.68 10.71
C LEU A 370 -11.69 14.35 11.64
N GLN A 371 -11.31 13.66 12.72
CA GLN A 371 -10.39 14.16 13.75
C GLN A 371 -9.16 13.26 13.86
N ARG A 372 -7.98 13.87 14.01
CA ARG A 372 -6.71 13.16 14.17
C ARG A 372 -6.35 13.05 15.65
N HIS A 373 -5.98 11.84 16.08
CA HIS A 373 -5.44 11.57 17.40
C HIS A 373 -4.10 10.85 17.27
N TRP A 374 -3.25 11.00 18.28
CA TRP A 374 -2.00 10.26 18.39
C TRP A 374 -2.09 9.27 19.56
N LEU A 375 -1.70 8.02 19.32
CA LEU A 375 -1.68 6.98 20.34
C LEU A 375 -0.29 6.34 20.39
N GLY A 376 0.41 6.57 21.49
CA GLY A 376 1.68 5.91 21.81
C GLY A 376 1.45 4.57 22.50
N SER A 377 2.32 3.59 22.25
CA SER A 377 2.27 2.27 22.88
C SER A 377 3.66 1.84 23.32
N GLN A 378 3.86 1.69 24.63
CA GLN A 378 5.11 1.17 25.18
C GLN A 378 5.36 -0.27 24.73
N ALA A 379 4.32 -1.11 24.68
CA ALA A 379 4.44 -2.51 24.26
C ALA A 379 4.91 -2.65 22.80
N LEU A 380 4.51 -1.74 21.92
CA LEU A 380 4.96 -1.72 20.52
C LEU A 380 6.26 -0.93 20.32
N GLY A 381 6.71 -0.17 21.33
CA GLY A 381 7.86 0.72 21.21
C GLY A 381 7.70 1.80 20.15
N ASN A 382 6.46 2.22 19.85
CA ASN A 382 6.16 3.26 18.87
C ASN A 382 4.82 3.96 19.15
N GLY A 383 4.50 4.98 18.34
CA GLY A 383 3.18 5.59 18.31
C GLY A 383 2.66 5.71 16.87
N ARG A 384 1.37 5.97 16.73
CA ARG A 384 0.70 6.09 15.43
C ARG A 384 -0.48 7.05 15.47
N ASP A 385 -0.85 7.52 14.28
CA ASP A 385 -2.08 8.26 14.08
C ASP A 385 -3.30 7.33 14.14
N ILE A 386 -4.33 7.79 14.85
CA ILE A 386 -5.67 7.24 14.88
C ILE A 386 -6.62 8.33 14.40
N TRP A 387 -7.28 8.09 13.26
CA TRP A 387 -8.23 9.04 12.70
C TRP A 387 -9.65 8.60 13.04
N ILE A 388 -10.43 9.47 13.66
CA ILE A 388 -11.81 9.20 14.03
C ILE A 388 -12.72 10.04 13.15
N TYR A 389 -13.50 9.36 12.33
CA TYR A 389 -14.61 9.93 11.57
C TYR A 389 -15.91 9.75 12.34
N LYS A 390 -16.65 10.85 12.53
CA LYS A 390 -18.00 10.85 13.09
C LYS A 390 -18.95 11.42 12.05
N PRO A 391 -19.96 10.67 11.58
CA PRO A 391 -20.92 11.19 10.61
C PRO A 391 -21.74 12.35 11.20
N GLN A 392 -22.36 13.16 10.33
CA GLN A 392 -23.28 14.19 10.79
C GLN A 392 -24.42 13.56 11.61
N GLY A 393 -24.80 14.21 12.72
CA GLY A 393 -25.83 13.70 13.63
C GLY A 393 -25.33 12.64 14.63
N TRP A 394 -24.02 12.34 14.67
CA TRP A 394 -23.46 11.29 15.54
C TRP A 394 -23.86 11.46 17.01
N GLN A 395 -23.81 12.67 17.56
CA GLN A 395 -24.14 12.87 18.99
C GLN A 395 -25.63 12.67 19.29
N GLN A 396 -26.50 12.95 18.32
CA GLN A 396 -27.95 12.82 18.44
C GLN A 396 -28.43 11.38 18.25
N ALA A 397 -27.66 10.54 17.57
CA ALA A 397 -27.99 9.13 17.36
C ALA A 397 -28.00 8.38 18.69
N ASP A 398 -28.97 7.49 18.90
CA ASP A 398 -28.99 6.59 20.07
C ASP A 398 -27.70 5.77 20.13
N ALA A 399 -26.97 5.88 21.25
CA ALA A 399 -25.73 5.15 21.47
C ALA A 399 -25.92 3.64 21.35
N ALA A 400 -27.09 3.14 21.78
CA ALA A 400 -27.44 1.73 21.66
C ALA A 400 -27.78 1.31 20.24
N GLY A 401 -27.78 2.21 19.25
CA GLY A 401 -28.03 1.98 17.82
C GLY A 401 -26.83 2.24 16.89
N ARG A 402 -25.70 2.73 17.44
CA ARG A 402 -24.50 3.11 16.66
C ARG A 402 -23.66 1.90 16.25
N SER A 403 -22.90 2.08 15.17
CA SER A 403 -21.95 1.10 14.64
C SER A 403 -20.55 1.69 14.56
N LEU A 404 -19.56 0.80 14.50
CA LEU A 404 -18.14 1.15 14.42
C LEU A 404 -17.44 0.33 13.34
N LEU A 405 -16.70 1.02 12.48
CA LEU A 405 -15.71 0.43 11.58
C LEU A 405 -14.30 0.78 12.08
N VAL A 406 -13.50 -0.23 12.41
CA VAL A 406 -12.05 -0.09 12.67
C VAL A 406 -11.30 -0.57 11.43
N LEU A 407 -10.59 0.32 10.75
CA LEU A 407 -9.99 0.06 9.44
C LEU A 407 -8.48 0.30 9.48
N PHE A 408 -7.70 -0.70 9.12
CA PHE A 408 -6.26 -0.58 8.98
C PHE A 408 -5.84 0.24 7.74
N ASP A 409 -4.57 0.59 7.65
CA ASP A 409 -4.00 1.32 6.51
C ASP A 409 -4.64 2.69 6.26
N ALA A 410 -4.72 3.53 7.30
CA ALA A 410 -5.19 4.92 7.17
C ALA A 410 -4.51 5.67 6.00
N GLN A 411 -3.24 5.38 5.73
CA GLN A 411 -2.49 5.87 4.56
C GLN A 411 -3.23 5.69 3.23
N ALA A 412 -3.92 4.58 3.02
CA ALA A 412 -4.65 4.30 1.79
C ALA A 412 -6.12 4.72 1.92
N TYR A 413 -6.77 4.39 3.03
CA TYR A 413 -8.20 4.59 3.21
C TYR A 413 -8.63 6.03 3.55
N LEU A 414 -7.68 6.95 3.75
CA LEU A 414 -7.94 8.40 3.78
C LEU A 414 -7.77 9.09 2.43
N ARG A 415 -6.97 8.53 1.52
CA ARG A 415 -6.53 9.24 0.30
C ARG A 415 -6.96 8.59 -1.00
N GLN A 416 -6.78 7.28 -1.08
CA GLN A 416 -7.02 6.48 -2.27
C GLN A 416 -8.46 5.98 -2.29
N VAL A 417 -8.92 5.43 -1.16
CA VAL A 417 -10.31 5.01 -0.98
C VAL A 417 -11.05 6.13 -0.24
N PRO A 418 -12.16 6.67 -0.78
CA PRO A 418 -12.90 7.77 -0.16
C PRO A 418 -13.82 7.27 0.95
N THR A 419 -13.22 6.68 2.00
CA THR A 419 -13.95 5.98 3.07
C THR A 419 -15.03 6.85 3.74
N PRO A 420 -14.77 8.12 4.14
CA PRO A 420 -15.83 8.97 4.70
C PRO A 420 -17.02 9.14 3.77
N ALA A 421 -16.79 9.40 2.48
CA ALA A 421 -17.86 9.56 1.49
C ALA A 421 -18.65 8.26 1.28
N ILE A 422 -17.99 7.10 1.32
CA ILE A 422 -18.67 5.79 1.25
C ILE A 422 -19.64 5.64 2.43
N ILE A 423 -19.19 5.94 3.65
CA ILE A 423 -20.03 5.85 4.85
C ILE A 423 -21.21 6.83 4.78
N ASP A 424 -20.95 8.09 4.39
CA ASP A 424 -21.98 9.11 4.28
C ASP A 424 -23.04 8.73 3.25
N ASN A 425 -22.62 8.25 2.08
CA ASN A 425 -23.55 7.85 1.03
C ASN A 425 -24.39 6.63 1.45
N LEU A 426 -23.79 5.64 2.10
CA LEU A 426 -24.52 4.47 2.61
C LEU A 426 -25.52 4.85 3.71
N MET A 427 -25.16 5.80 4.58
CA MET A 427 -26.06 6.33 5.61
C MET A 427 -27.17 7.19 5.02
N ALA A 428 -26.87 8.03 4.03
CA ALA A 428 -27.85 8.86 3.33
C ALA A 428 -28.89 8.01 2.58
N ASP A 429 -28.47 6.88 2.02
CA ASP A 429 -29.36 5.90 1.39
C ASP A 429 -30.09 5.02 2.42
N GLY A 430 -29.87 5.23 3.73
CA GLY A 430 -30.51 4.49 4.82
C GLY A 430 -30.00 3.06 5.00
N LEU A 431 -28.94 2.67 4.28
CA LEU A 431 -28.41 1.31 4.23
C LEU A 431 -27.47 0.98 5.39
N LEU A 432 -26.93 2.00 6.08
CA LEU A 432 -26.17 1.83 7.32
C LEU A 432 -26.80 2.61 8.48
N PRO A 433 -26.69 2.11 9.73
CA PRO A 433 -26.91 2.95 10.91
C PRO A 433 -25.84 4.05 11.00
N ALA A 434 -26.01 4.96 11.96
CA ALA A 434 -24.96 5.91 12.31
C ALA A 434 -23.65 5.16 12.63
N THR A 435 -22.65 5.33 11.76
CA THR A 435 -21.43 4.52 11.78
C THR A 435 -20.21 5.43 11.89
N ALA A 436 -19.48 5.33 13.00
CA ALA A 436 -18.16 5.97 13.13
C ALA A 436 -17.10 5.12 12.44
N VAL A 437 -16.04 5.76 11.94
CA VAL A 437 -14.86 5.07 11.38
C VAL A 437 -13.64 5.44 12.21
N VAL A 438 -12.85 4.43 12.56
CA VAL A 438 -11.54 4.59 13.17
C VAL A 438 -10.51 4.05 12.19
N LEU A 439 -9.75 4.94 11.55
CA LEU A 439 -8.66 4.55 10.66
C LEU A 439 -7.35 4.50 11.43
N VAL A 440 -6.77 3.31 11.51
CA VAL A 440 -5.52 3.04 12.23
C VAL A 440 -4.35 3.14 11.25
N ALA A 441 -3.46 4.12 11.47
CA ALA A 441 -2.26 4.24 10.67
C ALA A 441 -1.24 3.14 11.01
N ASN A 442 -0.43 2.78 10.03
CA ASN A 442 0.77 1.97 10.28
C ASN A 442 1.77 2.77 11.13
N GLY A 443 2.55 2.06 11.96
CA GLY A 443 3.73 2.65 12.61
C GLY A 443 4.82 3.02 11.60
N GLN A 444 5.91 3.61 12.09
CA GLN A 444 7.05 4.04 11.28
C GLN A 444 7.80 2.87 10.61
N GLY A 445 8.39 3.14 9.45
CA GLY A 445 9.23 2.23 8.70
C GLY A 445 8.50 0.97 8.25
N ASP A 446 9.07 -0.18 8.58
CA ASP A 446 8.55 -1.51 8.27
C ASP A 446 7.54 -2.04 9.31
N ALA A 447 7.03 -1.19 10.22
CA ALA A 447 6.07 -1.59 11.26
C ALA A 447 4.86 -2.35 10.69
N ARG A 448 4.32 -1.92 9.54
CA ARG A 448 3.20 -2.62 8.87
C ARG A 448 3.47 -4.12 8.70
N SER A 449 4.63 -4.48 8.17
CA SER A 449 4.98 -5.89 7.89
C SER A 449 5.43 -6.66 9.14
N ARG A 450 5.73 -5.98 10.25
CA ARG A 450 6.02 -6.62 11.55
C ARG A 450 4.78 -6.80 12.43
N GLU A 451 3.83 -5.88 12.33
CA GLU A 451 2.71 -5.76 13.27
C GLU A 451 1.40 -6.36 12.74
N LEU A 452 1.14 -6.26 11.43
CA LEU A 452 -0.12 -6.75 10.86
C LEU A 452 -0.16 -8.28 10.67
N PRO A 453 0.87 -8.97 10.14
CA PRO A 453 0.89 -10.42 10.18
C PRO A 453 0.79 -10.91 11.64
N PRO A 454 0.08 -12.02 11.93
CA PRO A 454 -0.30 -12.43 13.27
C PRO A 454 0.74 -12.14 14.35
N ASN A 455 0.53 -11.02 15.04
CA ASN A 455 1.43 -10.50 16.05
C ASN A 455 0.65 -10.30 17.36
N PRO A 456 0.97 -11.05 18.41
CA PRO A 456 0.25 -10.99 19.67
C PRO A 456 0.32 -9.61 20.33
N VAL A 457 1.44 -8.90 20.21
CA VAL A 457 1.65 -7.58 20.82
C VAL A 457 0.78 -6.52 20.13
N PHE A 458 0.68 -6.57 18.80
CA PHE A 458 -0.19 -5.67 18.06
C PHE A 458 -1.67 -5.98 18.31
N ALA A 459 -2.05 -7.26 18.38
CA ALA A 459 -3.42 -7.60 18.75
C ALA A 459 -3.77 -7.13 20.16
N ASP A 460 -2.85 -7.24 21.12
CA ASP A 460 -3.01 -6.72 22.47
C ASP A 460 -3.16 -5.20 22.49
N PHE A 461 -2.39 -4.46 21.68
CA PHE A 461 -2.60 -3.03 21.48
C PHE A 461 -4.04 -2.73 21.01
N MET A 462 -4.55 -3.47 20.04
CA MET A 462 -5.92 -3.27 19.55
C MET A 462 -6.97 -3.53 20.64
N GLY A 463 -6.91 -4.68 21.31
CA GLY A 463 -7.95 -5.10 22.25
C GLY A 463 -7.83 -4.53 23.67
N LYS A 464 -6.62 -4.26 24.15
CA LYS A 464 -6.35 -3.81 25.53
C LYS A 464 -6.03 -2.32 25.62
N GLN A 465 -5.67 -1.66 24.52
CA GLN A 465 -5.35 -0.23 24.52
C GLN A 465 -6.31 0.59 23.65
N LEU A 466 -6.39 0.29 22.35
CA LEU A 466 -7.20 1.10 21.40
C LEU A 466 -8.70 1.03 21.71
N MET A 467 -9.28 -0.17 21.83
CA MET A 467 -10.73 -0.30 22.06
C MET A 467 -11.19 0.30 23.41
N PRO A 468 -10.49 0.08 24.54
CA PRO A 468 -10.78 0.80 25.78
C PRO A 468 -10.67 2.33 25.65
N TRP A 469 -9.66 2.82 24.92
CA TRP A 469 -9.51 4.25 24.66
C TRP A 469 -10.68 4.81 23.83
N LEU A 470 -11.10 4.12 22.76
CA LEU A 470 -12.27 4.49 21.95
C LEU A 470 -13.57 4.48 22.76
N LYS A 471 -13.72 3.54 23.70
CA LYS A 471 -14.87 3.50 24.62
C LYS A 471 -14.90 4.75 25.51
N ALA A 472 -13.76 5.18 26.05
CA ALA A 472 -13.67 6.40 26.85
C ALA A 472 -14.00 7.66 26.02
N GLN A 473 -13.78 7.63 24.71
CA GLN A 473 -14.16 8.71 23.77
C GLN A 473 -15.64 8.65 23.33
N GLY A 474 -16.42 7.67 23.81
CA GLY A 474 -17.82 7.48 23.43
C GLY A 474 -18.01 6.99 21.98
N ILE A 475 -17.03 6.27 21.43
CA ILE A 475 -17.00 5.81 20.03
C ILE A 475 -17.27 4.30 19.90
N ALA A 476 -17.07 3.53 20.97
CA ALA A 476 -17.25 2.08 20.92
C ALA A 476 -18.72 1.67 20.69
N ALA A 477 -18.90 0.55 19.99
CA ALA A 477 -20.17 -0.16 19.83
C ALA A 477 -20.04 -1.60 20.37
N GLY A 478 -21.16 -2.32 20.46
CA GLY A 478 -21.15 -3.76 20.76
C GLY A 478 -20.41 -4.57 19.68
N PRO A 479 -19.89 -5.77 19.99
CA PRO A 479 -19.14 -6.58 19.03
C PRO A 479 -19.96 -6.91 17.77
N GLU A 480 -21.27 -7.13 17.91
CA GLU A 480 -22.20 -7.40 16.82
C GLU A 480 -22.33 -6.25 15.81
N ARG A 481 -21.87 -5.04 16.19
CA ARG A 481 -21.88 -3.82 15.36
C ARG A 481 -20.52 -3.17 15.22
N THR A 482 -19.47 -3.88 15.59
CA THR A 482 -18.09 -3.46 15.38
C THR A 482 -17.48 -4.33 14.30
N VAL A 483 -17.11 -3.72 13.19
CA VAL A 483 -16.38 -4.34 12.08
C VAL A 483 -14.90 -3.97 12.21
N ILE A 484 -14.03 -4.97 12.22
CA ILE A 484 -12.60 -4.76 11.96
C ILE A 484 -12.28 -5.15 10.53
N ALA A 485 -11.56 -4.27 9.84
CA ALA A 485 -11.36 -4.38 8.41
C ALA A 485 -9.95 -4.01 7.97
N GLY A 486 -9.55 -4.56 6.83
CA GLY A 486 -8.34 -4.17 6.14
C GLY A 486 -8.10 -4.97 4.88
N SER A 487 -7.08 -4.55 4.14
CA SER A 487 -6.65 -5.20 2.90
C SER A 487 -5.29 -5.88 3.05
N SER A 488 -5.06 -7.00 2.35
CA SER A 488 -3.76 -7.70 2.40
C SER A 488 -3.42 -8.16 3.83
N TYR A 489 -2.24 -7.82 4.38
CA TYR A 489 -1.95 -8.03 5.80
C TYR A 489 -2.96 -7.37 6.74
N GLY A 490 -3.63 -6.27 6.34
CA GLY A 490 -4.72 -5.70 7.14
C GLY A 490 -5.92 -6.63 7.26
N GLY A 491 -6.26 -7.38 6.20
CA GLY A 491 -7.33 -8.38 6.23
C GLY A 491 -6.95 -9.58 7.11
N LEU A 492 -5.71 -10.05 6.98
CA LEU A 492 -5.12 -11.08 7.84
C LEU A 492 -5.12 -10.65 9.32
N ALA A 493 -4.67 -9.42 9.61
CA ALA A 493 -4.65 -8.83 10.95
C ALA A 493 -6.06 -8.74 11.53
N SER A 494 -7.04 -8.33 10.72
CA SER A 494 -8.44 -8.20 11.13
C SER A 494 -8.98 -9.53 11.66
N SER A 495 -8.75 -10.61 10.93
CA SER A 495 -9.09 -11.96 11.37
C SER A 495 -8.34 -12.35 12.65
N TYR A 496 -7.02 -12.15 12.71
CA TYR A 496 -6.24 -12.54 13.89
C TYR A 496 -6.61 -11.75 15.17
N VAL A 497 -6.88 -10.45 15.04
CA VAL A 497 -7.33 -9.60 16.16
C VAL A 497 -8.71 -10.05 16.63
N ALA A 498 -9.64 -10.34 15.72
CA ALA A 498 -10.98 -10.82 16.08
C ALA A 498 -10.94 -12.21 16.74
N LEU A 499 -10.03 -13.10 16.33
CA LEU A 499 -9.79 -14.39 17.00
C LEU A 499 -9.41 -14.20 18.48
N ARG A 500 -8.57 -13.20 18.79
CA ARG A 500 -8.09 -12.93 20.16
C ARG A 500 -9.05 -12.07 20.98
N TYR A 501 -9.81 -11.19 20.32
CA TYR A 501 -10.65 -10.18 20.95
C TYR A 501 -12.09 -10.18 20.42
N PRO A 502 -12.80 -11.32 20.42
CA PRO A 502 -14.17 -11.43 19.90
C PRO A 502 -15.18 -10.58 20.68
N GLN A 503 -14.88 -10.22 21.94
CA GLN A 503 -15.71 -9.32 22.74
C GLN A 503 -15.74 -7.88 22.21
N TRP A 504 -14.78 -7.50 21.38
CA TRP A 504 -14.74 -6.20 20.71
C TRP A 504 -15.14 -6.29 19.24
N PHE A 505 -14.76 -7.37 18.57
CA PHE A 505 -14.86 -7.49 17.11
C PHE A 505 -15.70 -8.72 16.73
N GLY A 506 -17.01 -8.54 16.58
CA GLY A 506 -17.93 -9.58 16.13
C GLY A 506 -18.07 -9.66 14.60
N ASN A 507 -17.45 -8.76 13.85
CA ASN A 507 -17.49 -8.74 12.40
C ASN A 507 -16.10 -8.49 11.80
N VAL A 508 -15.73 -9.28 10.80
CA VAL A 508 -14.46 -9.15 10.06
C VAL A 508 -14.75 -8.91 8.59
N LEU A 509 -14.17 -7.86 8.03
CA LEU A 509 -14.19 -7.55 6.60
C LEU A 509 -12.76 -7.61 6.07
N SER A 510 -12.42 -8.68 5.37
CA SER A 510 -11.07 -8.89 4.83
C SER A 510 -11.08 -8.78 3.30
N LEU A 511 -10.29 -7.84 2.80
CA LEU A 511 -10.16 -7.53 1.38
C LEU A 511 -8.82 -8.07 0.87
N SER A 512 -8.86 -9.16 0.11
CA SER A 512 -7.67 -9.87 -0.36
C SER A 512 -6.70 -10.20 0.77
N GLY A 513 -7.20 -10.82 1.85
CA GLY A 513 -6.42 -11.13 3.04
C GLY A 513 -5.23 -12.03 2.73
N SER A 514 -4.04 -11.68 3.24
CA SER A 514 -2.79 -12.41 2.99
C SER A 514 -2.68 -13.72 3.78
N TYR A 515 -3.70 -14.59 3.68
CA TYR A 515 -3.78 -15.83 4.45
C TYR A 515 -2.72 -16.86 4.03
N TRP A 516 -2.05 -16.70 2.88
CA TRP A 516 -0.83 -17.44 2.55
C TRP A 516 0.29 -17.30 3.59
N TRP A 517 0.27 -16.26 4.43
CA TRP A 517 1.26 -16.03 5.45
C TRP A 517 1.31 -17.19 6.47
N ALA A 518 2.53 -17.47 6.92
CA ALA A 518 2.80 -18.37 8.03
C ALA A 518 4.08 -17.95 8.78
N PRO A 519 4.22 -18.33 10.05
CA PRO A 519 5.51 -18.26 10.74
C PRO A 519 6.60 -19.02 9.96
N LYS A 520 7.86 -18.69 10.19
CA LYS A 520 8.97 -19.37 9.54
C LYS A 520 8.95 -20.87 9.88
N GLY A 521 8.94 -21.72 8.86
CA GLY A 521 8.93 -23.18 9.00
C GLY A 521 7.54 -23.80 9.11
N GLU A 522 6.48 -23.00 9.14
CA GLU A 522 5.09 -23.46 9.11
C GLU A 522 4.55 -23.50 7.68
N PRO A 523 3.62 -24.41 7.36
CA PRO A 523 2.95 -24.38 6.06
C PRO A 523 2.08 -23.11 5.92
N PRO A 524 1.81 -22.66 4.67
CA PRO A 524 0.91 -21.55 4.39
C PRO A 524 -0.46 -21.70 5.08
N ASN A 525 -1.21 -20.61 5.18
CA ASN A 525 -2.53 -20.62 5.80
C ASN A 525 -2.54 -21.02 7.28
N TRP A 526 -1.53 -20.51 8.00
CA TRP A 526 -1.39 -20.76 9.44
C TRP A 526 -2.62 -20.29 10.23
N LEU A 527 -3.23 -19.17 9.86
CA LEU A 527 -4.40 -18.64 10.57
C LEU A 527 -5.64 -19.53 10.44
N ALA A 528 -5.83 -20.21 9.31
CA ALA A 528 -6.93 -21.19 9.18
C ALA A 528 -6.81 -22.31 10.21
N ARG A 529 -5.60 -22.83 10.46
CA ARG A 529 -5.34 -23.84 11.50
C ARG A 529 -5.60 -23.30 12.91
N GLN A 530 -5.33 -22.01 13.16
CA GLN A 530 -5.65 -21.41 14.46
C GLN A 530 -7.16 -21.33 14.69
N TYR A 531 -7.94 -20.97 13.67
CA TYR A 531 -9.39 -20.99 13.76
C TYR A 531 -9.92 -22.41 13.91
N GLU A 532 -9.38 -23.38 13.17
CA GLU A 532 -9.73 -24.79 13.31
C GLU A 532 -9.61 -25.26 14.76
N GLN A 533 -8.52 -24.90 15.45
CA GLN A 533 -8.25 -25.28 16.84
C GLN A 533 -9.03 -24.47 17.89
N ALA A 534 -9.50 -23.27 17.56
CA ALA A 534 -10.25 -22.42 18.49
C ALA A 534 -11.68 -22.94 18.74
N PRO A 535 -12.36 -22.58 19.84
CA PRO A 535 -13.81 -22.79 19.94
C PRO A 535 -14.54 -22.00 18.85
N GLN A 536 -15.80 -22.34 18.58
CA GLN A 536 -16.65 -21.49 17.74
C GLN A 536 -16.82 -20.13 18.41
N LEU A 537 -16.43 -19.07 17.70
CA LEU A 537 -16.60 -17.69 18.14
C LEU A 537 -17.80 -17.05 17.44
N PRO A 538 -18.55 -16.13 18.08
CA PRO A 538 -19.71 -15.46 17.47
C PRO A 538 -19.27 -14.34 16.51
N ILE A 539 -18.43 -14.66 15.53
CA ILE A 539 -17.87 -13.73 14.56
C ILE A 539 -18.48 -13.99 13.18
N ARG A 540 -18.87 -12.92 12.50
CA ARG A 540 -19.30 -12.94 11.09
C ARG A 540 -18.15 -12.49 10.19
N PHE A 541 -18.00 -13.11 9.04
CA PHE A 541 -16.90 -12.83 8.11
C PHE A 541 -17.44 -12.43 6.73
N TYR A 542 -16.85 -11.39 6.17
CA TYR A 542 -16.92 -11.07 4.76
C TYR A 542 -15.52 -11.12 4.17
N PHE A 543 -15.33 -11.99 3.18
CA PHE A 543 -14.07 -12.18 2.49
C PHE A 543 -14.24 -11.84 1.01
N ASP A 544 -13.39 -10.94 0.54
CA ASP A 544 -13.26 -10.60 -0.87
C ASP A 544 -11.88 -11.02 -1.36
N ALA A 545 -11.79 -11.56 -2.57
CA ALA A 545 -10.52 -11.83 -3.24
C ALA A 545 -10.65 -11.59 -4.75
N GLY A 546 -9.57 -11.16 -5.38
CA GLY A 546 -9.47 -11.02 -6.82
C GLY A 546 -9.24 -12.36 -7.52
N LEU A 547 -9.85 -12.52 -8.69
CA LEU A 547 -9.64 -13.63 -9.60
C LEU A 547 -8.15 -13.78 -9.97
N TYR A 548 -7.44 -12.67 -10.10
CA TYR A 548 -6.03 -12.62 -10.49
C TYR A 548 -5.07 -12.75 -9.30
N GLU A 549 -5.53 -13.24 -8.16
CA GLU A 549 -4.72 -13.43 -6.94
C GLU A 549 -4.44 -14.90 -6.60
N GLY A 550 -4.45 -15.76 -7.63
CA GLY A 550 -4.17 -17.19 -7.50
C GLY A 550 -2.71 -17.53 -7.17
N ALA A 551 -2.47 -18.80 -6.83
CA ALA A 551 -1.15 -19.35 -6.55
C ALA A 551 -0.17 -19.19 -7.72
N ARG A 552 1.11 -18.93 -7.42
CA ARG A 552 2.17 -18.67 -8.42
C ARG A 552 3.55 -19.09 -7.95
N GLY A 553 4.36 -19.64 -8.85
CA GLY A 553 5.78 -19.90 -8.58
C GLY A 553 6.04 -20.75 -7.32
N GLY A 554 5.14 -21.69 -7.03
CA GLY A 554 5.19 -22.52 -5.82
C GLY A 554 4.70 -21.84 -4.53
N GLN A 555 4.21 -20.60 -4.60
CA GLN A 555 3.61 -19.87 -3.47
C GLN A 555 2.08 -19.97 -3.49
N ALA A 556 1.49 -20.15 -2.31
CA ALA A 556 0.05 -20.16 -2.12
C ALA A 556 -0.55 -18.78 -2.47
N GLY A 557 -1.70 -18.79 -3.16
CA GLY A 557 -2.39 -17.57 -3.57
C GLY A 557 -3.33 -17.02 -2.50
N ILE A 558 -3.64 -15.72 -2.59
CA ILE A 558 -4.62 -15.07 -1.70
C ILE A 558 -6.01 -15.66 -1.94
N ARG A 559 -6.37 -15.92 -3.19
CA ARG A 559 -7.71 -16.42 -3.53
C ARG A 559 -7.98 -17.77 -2.89
N GLU A 560 -7.07 -18.73 -3.09
CA GLU A 560 -7.22 -20.09 -2.57
C GLU A 560 -7.16 -20.11 -1.03
N THR A 561 -6.21 -19.39 -0.43
CA THR A 561 -6.07 -19.37 1.05
C THR A 561 -7.21 -18.64 1.76
N SER A 562 -7.78 -17.60 1.12
CA SER A 562 -9.03 -16.97 1.60
C SER A 562 -10.22 -17.91 1.50
N GLN A 563 -10.30 -18.71 0.43
CA GLN A 563 -11.33 -19.72 0.24
C GLN A 563 -11.27 -20.76 1.37
N GLU A 564 -10.10 -21.37 1.55
CA GLU A 564 -9.82 -22.39 2.58
C GLU A 564 -10.17 -21.92 3.99
N LEU A 565 -9.77 -20.69 4.37
CA LEU A 565 -10.12 -20.15 5.69
C LEU A 565 -11.63 -20.01 5.86
N GLY A 566 -12.35 -19.55 4.83
CA GLY A 566 -13.80 -19.44 4.92
C GLY A 566 -14.49 -20.81 5.00
N ASP A 567 -13.95 -21.84 4.36
CA ASP A 567 -14.48 -23.20 4.47
C ASP A 567 -14.27 -23.76 5.89
N VAL A 568 -13.09 -23.54 6.48
CA VAL A 568 -12.84 -23.85 7.91
C VAL A 568 -13.86 -23.15 8.80
N LEU A 569 -14.06 -21.84 8.61
CA LEU A 569 -14.99 -21.06 9.43
C LEU A 569 -16.45 -21.51 9.27
N ARG A 570 -16.90 -21.84 8.06
CA ARG A 570 -18.23 -22.41 7.83
C ARG A 570 -18.40 -23.75 8.52
N ALA A 571 -17.41 -24.63 8.43
CA ALA A 571 -17.44 -25.93 9.11
C ALA A 571 -17.54 -25.77 10.64
N LYS A 572 -17.01 -24.69 11.20
CA LYS A 572 -17.16 -24.32 12.62
C LYS A 572 -18.49 -23.66 12.97
N GLY A 573 -19.36 -23.39 12.01
CA GLY A 573 -20.66 -22.73 12.22
C GLY A 573 -20.63 -21.19 12.21
N ASN A 574 -19.53 -20.57 11.76
CA ASN A 574 -19.49 -19.12 11.55
C ASN A 574 -20.28 -18.72 10.30
N LYS A 575 -20.87 -17.51 10.32
CA LYS A 575 -21.48 -16.91 9.12
C LYS A 575 -20.38 -16.32 8.25
N VAL A 576 -20.22 -16.83 7.03
CA VAL A 576 -19.17 -16.41 6.10
C VAL A 576 -19.78 -16.06 4.74
N VAL A 577 -19.63 -14.80 4.34
CA VAL A 577 -19.85 -14.35 2.96
C VAL A 577 -18.50 -14.30 2.25
N GLN A 578 -18.39 -14.96 1.11
CA GLN A 578 -17.21 -14.91 0.25
C GLN A 578 -17.60 -14.38 -1.12
N ARG A 579 -16.72 -13.57 -1.70
CA ARG A 579 -16.84 -13.04 -3.06
C ARG A 579 -15.50 -13.14 -3.78
N VAL A 580 -15.57 -13.46 -5.07
CA VAL A 580 -14.45 -13.39 -5.99
C VAL A 580 -14.83 -12.44 -7.11
N HIS A 581 -13.97 -11.47 -7.40
CA HIS A 581 -14.22 -10.47 -8.43
C HIS A 581 -13.13 -10.48 -9.50
N SER A 582 -13.49 -10.09 -10.73
CA SER A 582 -12.58 -10.01 -11.89
C SER A 582 -11.57 -8.85 -11.76
N THR A 583 -10.67 -8.97 -10.79
CA THR A 583 -9.67 -7.96 -10.42
C THR A 583 -8.43 -8.61 -9.80
N GLY A 584 -7.43 -7.79 -9.47
CA GLY A 584 -6.21 -8.17 -8.77
C GLY A 584 -6.17 -7.63 -7.32
N HIS A 585 -4.96 -7.48 -6.80
CA HIS A 585 -4.70 -6.94 -5.46
C HIS A 585 -4.82 -5.40 -5.43
N ASP A 586 -6.05 -4.89 -5.50
CA ASP A 586 -6.31 -3.52 -5.96
C ASP A 586 -7.33 -2.71 -5.15
N TYR A 587 -6.92 -1.51 -4.75
CA TYR A 587 -7.75 -0.55 -4.03
C TYR A 587 -8.93 0.01 -4.85
N VAL A 588 -8.84 0.10 -6.18
CA VAL A 588 -9.98 0.54 -7.02
C VAL A 588 -11.13 -0.46 -6.95
N HIS A 589 -10.82 -1.73 -6.68
CA HIS A 589 -11.81 -2.75 -6.41
C HIS A 589 -12.26 -2.72 -4.94
N TRP A 590 -11.30 -2.73 -4.01
CA TRP A 590 -11.58 -2.74 -2.58
C TRP A 590 -12.45 -1.58 -2.10
N GLN A 591 -12.46 -0.42 -2.76
CA GLN A 591 -13.41 0.66 -2.42
C GLN A 591 -14.87 0.24 -2.58
N GLY A 592 -15.19 -0.57 -3.59
CA GLY A 592 -16.52 -1.14 -3.79
C GLY A 592 -16.81 -2.25 -2.80
N SER A 593 -15.86 -3.19 -2.65
CA SER A 593 -15.98 -4.29 -1.68
C SER A 593 -16.10 -3.82 -0.24
N LEU A 594 -15.52 -2.68 0.12
CA LEU A 594 -15.69 -2.07 1.43
C LEU A 594 -17.16 -1.74 1.70
N ALA A 595 -17.84 -1.10 0.73
CA ALA A 595 -19.26 -0.80 0.85
C ALA A 595 -20.10 -2.10 0.96
N CYS A 596 -19.87 -3.05 0.05
CA CYS A 596 -20.62 -4.31 0.02
C CYS A 596 -20.40 -5.17 1.28
N GLY A 597 -19.16 -5.24 1.78
CA GLY A 597 -18.84 -5.96 3.01
C GLY A 597 -19.50 -5.34 4.24
N LEU A 598 -19.57 -4.01 4.32
CA LEU A 598 -20.29 -3.32 5.40
C LEU A 598 -21.80 -3.62 5.33
N LEU A 599 -22.40 -3.61 4.14
CA LEU A 599 -23.80 -3.98 3.96
C LEU A 599 -24.08 -5.42 4.39
N ALA A 600 -23.21 -6.38 4.03
CA ALA A 600 -23.38 -7.78 4.41
C ALA A 600 -23.23 -8.04 5.92
N LEU A 601 -22.44 -7.22 6.62
CA LEU A 601 -22.12 -7.40 8.04
C LEU A 601 -23.05 -6.61 8.97
N MET A 602 -23.43 -5.39 8.57
CA MET A 602 -24.17 -4.44 9.41
C MET A 602 -25.20 -3.59 8.64
N GLY A 603 -25.51 -3.96 7.40
CA GLY A 603 -26.49 -3.26 6.57
C GLY A 603 -27.92 -3.36 7.09
N ARG A 604 -28.74 -2.39 6.68
CA ARG A 604 -30.19 -2.38 6.86
C ARG A 604 -30.87 -2.77 5.55
N GLU A 605 -32.08 -3.29 5.67
CA GLU A 605 -32.92 -3.60 4.51
C GLU A 605 -33.18 -2.33 3.67
N PRO A 606 -32.98 -2.38 2.33
CA PRO A 606 -33.26 -1.25 1.46
C PRO A 606 -34.74 -0.82 1.56
N SER A 607 -34.96 0.48 1.74
CA SER A 607 -36.31 1.04 1.93
C SER A 607 -37.14 1.13 0.65
N THR A 608 -36.49 1.03 -0.52
CA THR A 608 -37.14 1.14 -1.84
C THR A 608 -36.67 0.04 -2.78
N LYS A 609 -37.51 -0.28 -3.78
CA LYS A 609 -37.16 -1.23 -4.83
C LYS A 609 -35.90 -0.81 -5.61
N GLY A 610 -35.76 0.48 -5.91
CA GLY A 610 -34.60 1.00 -6.64
C GLY A 610 -33.29 0.86 -5.86
N LEU A 611 -33.31 1.12 -4.55
CA LEU A 611 -32.13 0.88 -3.70
C LEU A 611 -31.79 -0.61 -3.61
N LYS A 612 -32.81 -1.48 -3.55
CA LYS A 612 -32.59 -2.93 -3.57
C LYS A 612 -31.91 -3.38 -4.87
N GLU A 613 -32.42 -2.95 -6.02
CA GLU A 613 -31.82 -3.24 -7.33
C GLU A 613 -30.39 -2.69 -7.43
N GLN A 614 -30.11 -1.51 -6.87
CA GLN A 614 -28.76 -0.94 -6.82
C GLN A 614 -27.80 -1.76 -5.96
N VAL A 615 -28.25 -2.22 -4.78
CA VAL A 615 -27.47 -3.11 -3.90
C VAL A 615 -27.19 -4.44 -4.59
N GLU A 616 -28.19 -5.04 -5.23
CA GLU A 616 -28.05 -6.31 -5.95
C GLU A 616 -27.05 -6.17 -7.11
N GLN A 617 -27.15 -5.10 -7.91
CA GLN A 617 -26.22 -4.84 -9.02
C GLN A 617 -24.78 -4.57 -8.57
N ALA A 618 -24.61 -3.83 -7.47
CA ALA A 618 -23.28 -3.46 -6.97
C ALA A 618 -22.60 -4.59 -6.19
N CYS A 619 -23.37 -5.37 -5.41
CA CYS A 619 -22.83 -6.26 -4.38
C CYS A 619 -23.25 -7.73 -4.53
N GLY A 620 -24.27 -8.04 -5.34
CA GLY A 620 -24.88 -9.36 -5.40
C GLY A 620 -25.36 -9.84 -4.03
N LEU A 621 -26.00 -8.95 -3.27
CA LEU A 621 -26.56 -9.17 -1.93
C LEU A 621 -28.08 -9.15 -1.96
#